data_AF-A0A2M7N393-F1
#
_entry.id   AF-A0A2M7N393-F1
#
_cell.length_a   1.000
_cell.length_b   1.000
_cell.length_c   1.000
_cell.angle_alpha   90.00
_cell.angle_beta   90.00
_cell.angle_gamma   90.00
#
_symmetry.space_group_name_H-M   'P 1'
#
loop_
_entity.id
_entity.type
_entity.pdbx_description
1 polymer ?
#
loop_
_entity_poly.entity_id
_entity_poly.type
_entity_poly.pdbx_seq_one_letter_code
_entity_poly.pdbx_strand_id
1 'polypeptide(L)'
;GNFELNVFKPLIINNFLQSARLLSEGMASFEEHCVRGIEANPARIAELLNQSLMLVTALTPHIGYDRAAEIAKLAHRDGSTLKQAALALGYVTVADFDRWVQPAEMVHPAKT
;
A
#
# COMPACT_ATOMS: atom_id res chain seq x y z
N GLY A 1 -18.94 1.49 41.42
CA GLY A 1 -20.34 1.61 41.87
C GLY A 1 -20.50 0.72 43.08
N ASN A 2 -21.34 1.09 44.04
CA ASN A 2 -21.42 0.39 45.33
C ASN A 2 -22.85 -0.12 45.55
N PHE A 3 -22.98 -1.42 45.84
CA PHE A 3 -24.24 -2.14 46.06
C PHE A 3 -25.29 -1.86 44.98
N GLU A 4 -26.49 -1.42 45.33
CA GLU A 4 -27.65 -1.34 44.45
C GLU A 4 -27.58 -0.18 43.44
N LEU A 5 -26.69 0.79 43.63
CA LEU A 5 -26.68 2.00 42.81
C LEU A 5 -25.28 2.53 42.48
N ASN A 6 -25.05 2.74 41.17
CA ASN A 6 -23.91 3.52 40.71
C ASN A 6 -24.25 5.02 40.76
N VAL A 7 -23.58 5.78 41.64
CA VAL A 7 -23.77 7.24 41.81
C VAL A 7 -22.99 8.10 40.81
N PHE A 8 -22.17 7.49 39.95
CA PHE A 8 -21.39 8.17 38.89
C PHE A 8 -22.12 8.28 37.55
N LYS A 9 -23.41 7.87 37.49
CA LYS A 9 -24.21 7.90 36.25
C LYS A 9 -24.16 9.25 35.51
N PRO A 10 -24.23 10.42 36.17
CA PRO A 10 -24.12 11.71 35.48
C PRO A 10 -22.78 11.91 34.76
N LEU A 11 -21.67 11.52 35.40
CA LEU A 11 -20.34 11.61 34.80
C LEU A 11 -20.23 10.67 33.59
N ILE A 12 -20.74 9.45 33.71
CA ILE A 12 -20.70 8.45 32.64
C ILE A 12 -21.48 8.95 31.42
N ILE A 13 -22.74 9.39 31.61
CA ILE A 13 -23.57 9.81 30.47
C ILE A 13 -23.04 11.10 29.83
N ASN A 14 -22.49 12.03 30.62
CA ASN A 14 -21.90 13.25 30.07
C ASN A 14 -20.71 12.93 29.16
N ASN A 15 -19.76 12.10 29.62
CA ASN A 15 -18.60 11.71 28.81
C ASN A 15 -19.01 10.95 27.55
N PHE A 16 -19.99 10.05 27.67
CA PHE A 16 -20.49 9.31 26.52
C PHE A 16 -21.12 10.24 25.47
N LEU A 17 -22.05 11.11 25.87
CA LEU A 17 -22.73 12.03 24.96
C LEU A 17 -21.77 13.05 24.35
N GLN A 18 -20.82 13.57 25.13
CA GLN A 18 -19.80 14.47 24.63
C GLN A 18 -18.92 13.77 23.58
N SER A 19 -18.46 12.55 23.86
CA SER A 19 -17.64 11.78 22.93
C SER A 19 -18.39 11.46 21.64
N ALA A 20 -19.64 11.02 21.74
CA ALA A 20 -20.49 10.74 20.60
C ALA A 20 -20.69 11.99 19.72
N ARG A 21 -20.89 13.16 20.35
CA ARG A 21 -21.01 14.44 19.63
C ARG A 21 -19.71 14.82 18.92
N LEU A 22 -18.58 14.80 19.64
CA LEU A 22 -17.29 15.17 19.07
C LEU A 22 -16.89 14.27 17.90
N LEU A 23 -17.13 12.96 18.01
CA LEU A 23 -16.90 12.03 16.90
C LEU A 23 -17.82 12.33 15.72
N SER A 24 -19.12 12.53 15.97
CA SER A 24 -20.08 12.77 14.90
C SER A 24 -19.77 14.06 14.13
N GLU A 25 -19.55 15.16 14.86
CA GLU A 25 -19.22 16.46 14.27
C GLU A 25 -17.83 16.45 13.63
N GLY A 26 -16.85 15.83 14.29
CA GLY A 26 -15.49 15.69 13.77
C GLY A 26 -15.43 14.87 12.48
N MET A 27 -16.18 13.77 12.40
CA MET A 27 -16.26 12.94 11.19
C MET A 27 -16.94 13.69 10.03
N ALA A 28 -18.02 14.42 10.30
CA ALA A 28 -18.68 15.24 9.28
C ALA A 28 -17.76 16.35 8.76
N SER A 29 -17.08 17.05 9.67
CA SER A 29 -16.12 18.09 9.32
C SER A 29 -14.93 17.54 8.53
N PHE A 30 -14.39 16.38 8.92
CA PHE A 30 -13.29 15.73 8.21
C PHE A 30 -13.72 15.24 6.82
N GLU A 31 -14.93 14.72 6.67
CA GLU A 31 -15.46 14.34 5.35
C GLU A 31 -15.54 15.55 4.43
N GLU A 32 -16.17 16.63 4.88
CA GLU A 32 -16.44 17.82 4.06
C GLU A 32 -15.17 18.58 3.70
N HIS A 33 -14.27 18.79 4.66
CA HIS A 33 -13.12 19.68 4.51
C HIS A 33 -11.80 18.98 4.18
N CYS A 34 -11.77 17.64 4.20
CA CYS A 34 -10.58 16.88 3.85
C CYS A 34 -10.90 15.77 2.84
N VAL A 35 -11.70 14.77 3.23
CA VAL A 35 -11.90 13.55 2.43
C VAL A 35 -12.46 13.85 1.05
N ARG A 36 -13.48 14.70 0.96
CA ARG A 36 -14.16 15.04 -0.29
C ARG A 36 -13.22 15.67 -1.33
N GLY A 37 -12.16 16.34 -0.89
CA GLY A 37 -11.16 16.99 -1.73
C GLY A 37 -9.89 16.18 -1.97
N ILE A 38 -9.82 14.92 -1.52
CA ILE A 38 -8.63 14.09 -1.74
C ILE A 38 -8.51 13.76 -3.23
N GLU A 39 -7.41 14.21 -3.84
CA GLU A 39 -7.02 13.86 -5.20
C GLU A 39 -5.70 13.09 -5.20
N ALA A 40 -5.60 12.08 -6.07
CA ALA A 40 -4.35 11.37 -6.28
C ALA A 40 -3.37 12.24 -7.07
N ASN A 41 -2.07 12.12 -6.76
CA ASN A 41 -1.01 12.62 -7.63
C ASN A 41 -0.52 11.48 -8.53
N PRO A 42 -1.11 11.29 -9.74
CA PRO A 42 -0.81 10.13 -10.58
C PRO A 42 0.65 10.11 -11.04
N ALA A 43 1.25 11.28 -11.28
CA ALA A 43 2.65 11.37 -11.70
C ALA A 43 3.59 10.81 -10.61
N ARG A 44 3.38 11.21 -9.35
CA ARG A 44 4.18 10.72 -8.23
C ARG A 44 3.95 9.23 -7.97
N ILE A 45 2.70 8.76 -8.07
CA ILE A 45 2.37 7.35 -7.90
C ILE A 45 3.07 6.49 -8.97
N ALA A 46 3.00 6.91 -10.24
CA ALA A 46 3.65 6.22 -11.34
C ALA A 46 5.18 6.20 -11.22
N GLU A 47 5.79 7.31 -10.79
CA GLU A 47 7.22 7.38 -10.52
C GLU A 47 7.65 6.34 -9.46
N LEU A 48 6.98 6.34 -8.31
CA LEU A 48 7.28 5.41 -7.21
C LEU A 48 7.06 3.95 -7.62
N LEU A 49 6.00 3.67 -8.40
CA LEU A 49 5.73 2.33 -8.90
C LEU A 49 6.87 1.83 -9.80
N ASN A 50 7.34 2.66 -10.73
CA ASN A 50 8.41 2.31 -11.67
C ASN A 50 9.79 2.19 -11.00
N GLN A 51 10.00 2.86 -9.87
CA GLN A 51 11.23 2.76 -9.07
C GLN A 51 11.20 1.61 -8.06
N SER A 52 10.03 1.02 -7.80
CA SER A 52 9.87 -0.02 -6.79
C SER A 52 10.57 -1.32 -7.17
N LEU A 53 11.39 -1.84 -6.25
CA LEU A 53 12.02 -3.16 -6.39
C LEU A 53 11.07 -4.30 -6.01
N MET A 54 9.91 -4.00 -5.41
CA MET A 54 8.98 -5.02 -4.93
C MET A 54 8.25 -5.76 -6.05
N LEU A 55 8.22 -5.19 -7.27
CA LEU A 55 7.65 -5.84 -8.45
C LEU A 55 8.43 -7.09 -8.89
N VAL A 56 9.62 -7.31 -8.33
CA VAL A 56 10.47 -8.47 -8.61
C VAL A 56 9.81 -9.81 -8.30
N THR A 57 8.85 -9.83 -7.38
CA THR A 57 8.12 -11.05 -7.01
C THR A 57 7.30 -11.62 -8.18
N ALA A 58 6.91 -10.77 -9.15
CA ALA A 58 6.26 -11.21 -10.39
C ALA A 58 7.19 -12.06 -11.26
N LEU A 59 8.52 -11.92 -11.11
CA LEU A 59 9.48 -12.71 -11.88
C LEU A 59 9.69 -14.11 -11.29
N THR A 60 9.48 -14.29 -9.98
CA THR A 60 9.76 -15.54 -9.26
C THR A 60 9.15 -16.80 -9.91
N PRO A 61 7.88 -16.82 -10.37
CA PRO A 61 7.30 -17.99 -11.02
C PRO A 61 7.95 -18.35 -12.37
N HIS A 62 8.62 -17.39 -13.01
CA HIS A 62 9.20 -17.55 -14.35
C HIS A 62 10.69 -17.87 -14.33
N ILE A 63 11.45 -17.25 -13.42
CA ILE A 63 12.91 -17.38 -13.36
C ILE A 63 13.43 -17.98 -12.05
N GLY A 64 12.55 -18.27 -11.09
CA GLY A 64 12.90 -18.76 -9.77
C GLY A 64 13.33 -17.65 -8.80
N TYR A 65 13.30 -17.98 -7.50
CA TYR A 65 13.56 -17.03 -6.42
C TYR A 65 14.97 -16.46 -6.44
N ASP A 66 15.99 -17.29 -6.64
CA ASP A 66 17.40 -16.84 -6.56
C ASP A 66 17.72 -15.79 -7.63
N ARG A 67 17.30 -16.03 -8.88
CA ARG A 67 17.51 -15.08 -9.99
C ARG A 67 16.71 -13.80 -9.80
N ALA A 68 15.47 -13.90 -9.30
CA ALA A 68 14.67 -12.72 -8.98
C ALA A 68 15.34 -11.89 -7.86
N ALA A 69 15.82 -12.53 -6.80
CA ALA A 69 16.53 -11.86 -5.71
C ALA A 69 17.83 -11.21 -6.17
N GLU A 70 18.56 -11.83 -7.10
CA GLU A 70 19.76 -11.25 -7.70
C GLU A 70 19.46 -9.96 -8.48
N ILE A 71 18.40 -9.96 -9.30
CA ILE A 71 17.94 -8.75 -10.01
C ILE A 71 17.62 -7.62 -9.03
N ALA A 72 16.89 -7.89 -7.95
CA ALA A 72 16.56 -6.87 -6.96
C ALA A 72 17.80 -6.31 -6.25
N LYS A 73 18.74 -7.18 -5.85
CA LYS A 73 20.00 -6.77 -5.22
C LYS A 73 20.85 -5.91 -6.15
N LEU A 74 20.92 -6.28 -7.43
CA LEU A 74 21.63 -5.51 -8.45
C LEU A 74 21.01 -4.12 -8.62
N ALA A 75 19.69 -4.06 -8.83
CA ALA A 75 18.97 -2.80 -8.98
C ALA A 75 19.14 -1.87 -7.77
N HIS A 76 19.11 -2.43 -6.56
CA HIS A 76 19.36 -1.67 -5.33
C HIS A 76 20.78 -1.11 -5.26
N ARG A 77 21.78 -1.95 -5.55
CA ARG A 77 23.20 -1.58 -5.49
C ARG A 77 23.55 -0.50 -6.50
N ASP A 78 23.05 -0.62 -7.71
CA ASP A 78 23.42 0.25 -8.83
C ASP A 78 22.48 1.46 -8.97
N GLY A 79 21.44 1.54 -8.13
CA GLY A 79 20.42 2.60 -8.19
C GLY A 79 19.60 2.58 -9.49
N SER A 80 19.56 1.44 -10.19
CA SER A 80 18.86 1.27 -11.45
C SER A 80 17.43 0.77 -11.25
N THR A 81 16.60 0.88 -12.28
CA THR A 81 15.28 0.24 -12.27
C THR A 81 15.38 -1.28 -12.30
N LEU A 82 14.32 -1.95 -11.85
CA LEU A 82 14.23 -3.41 -11.91
C LEU A 82 14.33 -3.94 -13.35
N LYS A 83 13.71 -3.25 -14.31
CA LYS A 83 13.76 -3.60 -15.74
C LYS A 83 15.20 -3.54 -16.28
N GLN A 84 15.95 -2.48 -15.95
CA GLN A 84 17.35 -2.34 -16.36
C GLN A 84 18.22 -3.47 -15.79
N ALA A 85 18.08 -3.78 -14.50
CA ALA A 85 18.83 -4.85 -13.86
C ALA A 85 18.49 -6.24 -14.45
N ALA A 86 17.19 -6.50 -14.72
CA ALA A 86 16.74 -7.76 -15.31
C ALA A 86 17.32 -7.99 -16.72
N LEU A 87 17.37 -6.93 -17.52
CA LEU A 87 17.97 -6.95 -18.87
C LEU A 87 19.50 -7.07 -18.81
N ALA A 88 20.15 -6.39 -17.86
CA ALA A 88 21.61 -6.43 -17.70
C ALA A 88 22.11 -7.83 -17.31
N LEU A 89 21.37 -8.55 -16.47
CA LEU A 89 21.68 -9.94 -16.10
C LEU A 89 21.29 -10.96 -17.18
N GLY A 90 20.52 -10.55 -18.19
CA GLY A 90 20.11 -11.40 -19.30
C GLY A 90 19.13 -12.51 -18.92
N TYR A 91 18.52 -12.46 -17.73
CA TYR A 91 17.56 -13.47 -17.27
C TYR A 91 16.17 -13.29 -17.89
N VAL A 92 15.86 -12.10 -18.39
CA VAL A 92 14.53 -11.73 -18.88
C VAL A 92 14.69 -10.84 -20.10
N THR A 93 13.88 -11.05 -21.14
CA THR A 93 13.83 -10.13 -22.29
C THR A 93 12.92 -8.93 -22.00
N VAL A 94 12.98 -7.88 -22.82
CA VAL A 94 12.07 -6.73 -22.68
C VAL A 94 10.61 -7.18 -22.77
N ALA A 95 10.31 -8.04 -23.76
CA ALA A 95 8.96 -8.54 -23.99
C ALA A 95 8.45 -9.40 -22.83
N ASP A 96 9.31 -10.24 -22.26
CA ASP A 96 8.96 -11.06 -21.09
C ASP A 96 8.72 -10.21 -19.84
N PHE A 97 9.58 -9.21 -19.59
CA PHE A 97 9.42 -8.31 -18.45
C PHE A 97 8.09 -7.55 -18.55
N ASP A 98 7.80 -6.97 -19.72
CA ASP A 98 6.55 -6.23 -19.95
C ASP A 98 5.32 -7.15 -19.90
N ARG A 99 5.47 -8.44 -20.21
CA ARG A 99 4.38 -9.41 -20.11
C ARG A 99 4.13 -9.88 -18.67
N TRP A 100 5.19 -10.13 -17.90
CA TRP A 100 5.10 -10.74 -16.57
C TRP A 100 4.92 -9.71 -15.46
N VAL A 101 5.57 -8.55 -15.58
CA VAL A 101 5.51 -7.50 -14.56
C VAL A 101 4.36 -6.56 -14.87
N GLN A 102 3.16 -6.97 -14.45
CA GLN A 102 1.91 -6.23 -14.64
C GLN A 102 1.35 -5.80 -13.28
N PRO A 103 1.69 -4.61 -12.75
CA PRO A 103 1.27 -4.18 -11.41
C PRO A 103 -0.25 -4.23 -11.18
N ALA A 104 -1.04 -3.99 -12.22
CA ALA A 104 -2.50 -4.07 -12.16
C ALA A 104 -3.02 -5.48 -11.84
N GLU A 105 -2.28 -6.53 -12.18
CA GLU A 105 -2.62 -7.94 -11.90
C GLU A 105 -2.00 -8.44 -10.57
N MET A 106 -1.23 -7.60 -9.87
CA MET A 106 -0.54 -7.94 -8.61
C MET A 106 -1.31 -7.50 -7.36
N VAL A 107 -2.54 -6.97 -7.51
CA VAL A 107 -3.38 -6.48 -6.41
C VAL A 107 -4.47 -7.46 -5.98
N HIS A 108 -4.41 -8.70 -6.47
CA HIS A 108 -5.33 -9.79 -6.13
C HIS A 108 -4.58 -11.13 -6.15
N PRO A 109 -5.19 -12.22 -5.64
CA PRO A 109 -4.59 -13.55 -5.75
C PRO A 109 -4.29 -13.93 -7.21
N ALA A 110 -3.20 -14.67 -7.43
CA ALA A 110 -2.86 -15.20 -8.74
C ALA A 110 -3.94 -16.19 -9.20
N LYS A 111 -4.27 -16.18 -10.50
CA LYS A 111 -5.22 -17.14 -11.08
C LYS A 111 -4.60 -18.54 -11.02
N THR A 112 -5.32 -19.47 -10.38
CA THR A 112 -4.96 -20.89 -10.27
C THR A 112 -4.99 -21.58 -11.63
#